data_AF-A0A0B1T1Z5-F1
#
_entry.id   AF-A0A0B1T1Z5-F1
#
_cell.length_a   1.000
_cell.length_b   1.000
_cell.length_c   1.000
_cell.angle_alpha   90.00
_cell.angle_beta   90.00
_cell.angle_gamma   90.00
#
_symmetry.space_group_name_H-M   'P 1'
#
loop_
_entity.id
_entity.type
_entity.pdbx_description
1 polymer ?
#
loop_
_entity_poly.entity_id
_entity_poly.type
_entity_poly.pdbx_seq_one_letter_code
_entity_poly.pdbx_strand_id
1 'polypeptide(L)'
;MKVFLQQILNVDEQDQVIEVNAWLKYIWYDYRLRWRPISYDNISSVRFSGEEQQIWQPDILLYNRRDKLQPIRYVSHLKILSVSSLLSPKHQGFRRSIFSANERFDSTYKSNLVVYSSGLVNWIPPGIFKITCKMDITMFPFDEQVWYR
;
A
#
# COMPACT_ATOMS: atom_id res chain seq x y z
N MET A 1 -8.84 1.05 -7.44
CA MET A 1 -7.97 1.85 -6.56
C MET A 1 -8.68 3.15 -6.23
N LYS A 2 -8.59 3.63 -4.99
CA LYS A 2 -9.05 4.98 -4.60
C LYS A 2 -7.93 5.70 -3.86
N VAL A 3 -7.82 7.01 -4.03
CA VAL A 3 -6.84 7.86 -3.33
C VAL A 3 -7.61 8.80 -2.42
N PHE A 4 -7.16 8.94 -1.17
CA PHE A 4 -7.71 9.87 -0.20
C PHE A 4 -6.61 10.84 0.21
N LEU A 5 -6.63 12.06 -0.32
CA LEU A 5 -5.74 13.12 0.11
C LEU A 5 -6.09 13.51 1.55
N GLN A 6 -5.10 13.50 2.44
CA GLN A 6 -5.24 14.00 3.80
C GLN A 6 -4.81 15.45 3.89
N GLN A 7 -3.61 15.74 3.36
CA GLN A 7 -3.01 17.06 3.47
C GLN A 7 -1.92 17.28 2.40
N ILE A 8 -1.75 18.53 1.96
CA ILE A 8 -0.56 19.00 1.25
C ILE A 8 0.48 19.41 2.29
N LEU A 9 1.62 18.72 2.31
CA LEU A 9 2.68 18.94 3.29
C LEU A 9 3.61 20.08 2.86
N ASN A 10 4.01 20.06 1.58
CA ASN A 10 4.91 21.06 1.02
C ASN A 10 4.67 21.24 -0.48
N VAL A 11 4.93 22.44 -0.97
CA VAL A 11 4.94 22.81 -2.39
C VAL A 11 6.29 23.48 -2.63
N ASP A 12 7.10 22.89 -3.51
CA ASP A 12 8.37 23.46 -3.93
C ASP A 12 8.22 23.96 -5.37
N GLU A 13 8.17 25.28 -5.53
CA GLU A 13 8.00 25.91 -6.84
C GLU A 13 9.28 25.89 -7.67
N GLN A 14 10.45 25.81 -7.03
CA GLN A 14 11.75 25.78 -7.72
C GLN A 14 12.00 24.39 -8.32
N ASP A 15 11.83 23.34 -7.50
CA ASP A 15 12.00 21.96 -7.92
C ASP A 15 10.74 21.38 -8.61
N GLN A 16 9.63 22.12 -8.56
CA GLN A 16 8.34 21.74 -9.16
C GLN A 16 7.81 20.41 -8.59
N VAL A 17 7.92 20.25 -7.27
CA VAL A 17 7.55 19.05 -6.52
C VAL A 17 6.52 19.39 -5.44
N ILE A 18 5.49 18.56 -5.32
CA ILE A 18 4.51 18.63 -4.23
C ILE A 18 4.64 17.37 -3.39
N GLU A 19 4.72 17.57 -2.08
CA GLU A 19 4.66 16.49 -1.10
C GLU A 19 3.26 16.44 -0.47
N VAL A 20 2.61 15.29 -0.58
CA VAL A 20 1.26 15.08 -0.05
C VAL A 20 1.21 13.89 0.89
N ASN A 21 0.44 14.00 1.96
CA ASN A 21 0.03 12.86 2.77
C ASN A 21 -1.30 12.33 2.22
N ALA A 22 -1.33 11.07 1.79
CA ALA A 22 -2.54 10.45 1.28
C ALA A 22 -2.65 8.98 1.69
N TRP A 23 -3.87 8.44 1.63
CA TRP A 23 -4.13 7.02 1.80
C TRP A 23 -4.50 6.40 0.47
N LEU A 24 -3.88 5.27 0.16
CA LEU A 24 -4.19 4.51 -1.05
C LEU A 24 -5.05 3.31 -0.68
N LYS A 25 -6.28 3.25 -1.19
CA LYS A 25 -7.18 2.11 -0.96
C LYS A 25 -7.11 1.13 -2.12
N TYR A 26 -6.62 -0.06 -1.80
CA TYR A 26 -6.60 -1.22 -2.66
C TYR A 26 -7.66 -2.21 -2.21
N ILE A 27 -8.43 -2.67 -3.19
CA ILE A 27 -9.36 -3.77 -3.03
C ILE A 27 -9.04 -4.74 -4.14
N TRP A 28 -8.71 -5.97 -3.78
CA TRP A 28 -8.52 -7.05 -4.74
C TRP A 28 -9.18 -8.32 -4.24
N TYR A 29 -9.17 -9.32 -5.10
CA TYR A 29 -9.79 -10.59 -4.84
C TYR A 29 -8.75 -11.71 -4.98
N ASP A 30 -8.62 -12.55 -3.96
CA ASP A 30 -7.72 -13.69 -3.96
C ASP A 30 -8.48 -14.98 -3.62
N TYR A 31 -8.45 -15.94 -4.56
CA TYR A 31 -9.12 -17.23 -4.40
C TYR A 31 -8.46 -18.12 -3.33
N ARG A 32 -7.16 -17.91 -3.05
CA ARG A 32 -6.39 -18.69 -2.07
C ARG A 32 -6.70 -18.26 -0.63
N LEU A 33 -7.30 -17.08 -0.48
CA LEU A 33 -7.70 -16.52 0.80
C LEU A 33 -9.20 -16.72 1.08
N ARG A 34 -9.87 -17.63 0.38
CA ARG A 34 -11.27 -17.99 0.64
C ARG A 34 -11.36 -19.05 1.73
N TRP A 35 -12.33 -18.94 2.62
CA TRP A 35 -12.69 -20.00 3.56
C TRP A 35 -14.20 -20.01 3.80
N ARG A 36 -14.72 -21.13 4.30
CA ARG A 36 -16.11 -21.22 4.76
C ARG A 36 -16.15 -20.79 6.22
N PRO A 37 -16.92 -19.74 6.61
CA PRO A 37 -17.01 -19.30 8.00
C PRO A 37 -17.38 -20.45 8.95
N ILE A 38 -18.29 -21.34 8.54
CA ILE A 38 -18.75 -22.47 9.37
C ILE A 38 -17.65 -23.45 9.78
N SER A 39 -16.54 -23.50 9.03
CA SER A 39 -15.39 -24.35 9.34
C SER A 39 -14.40 -23.70 10.31
N TYR A 40 -14.56 -22.41 10.60
CA TYR A 40 -13.66 -21.59 11.40
C TYR A 40 -14.48 -20.68 12.33
N ASP A 41 -15.38 -21.28 13.12
CA ASP A 41 -16.17 -20.58 14.16
C ASP A 41 -16.94 -19.34 13.65
N ASN A 42 -17.53 -19.44 12.45
CA ASN A 42 -18.25 -18.36 11.77
C ASN A 42 -17.45 -17.07 11.55
N ILE A 43 -16.11 -17.14 11.57
CA ILE A 43 -15.26 -15.97 11.29
C ILE A 43 -15.46 -15.52 9.84
N SER A 44 -15.96 -14.29 9.67
CA SER A 44 -16.22 -13.69 8.36
C SER A 44 -15.06 -12.85 7.83
N SER A 45 -14.17 -12.39 8.71
CA SER A 45 -13.02 -11.55 8.35
C SER A 45 -11.85 -11.72 9.31
N VAL A 46 -10.63 -11.62 8.79
CA VAL A 46 -9.38 -11.70 9.54
C VAL A 46 -8.52 -10.48 9.21
N ARG A 47 -7.80 -9.98 10.22
CA ARG A 47 -6.81 -8.92 10.05
C ARG A 47 -5.43 -9.54 10.03
N PHE A 48 -4.63 -9.18 9.03
CA PHE A 48 -3.23 -9.56 8.96
C PHE A 48 -2.36 -8.33 9.17
N SER A 49 -1.29 -8.51 9.96
CA SER A 49 -0.29 -7.47 10.15
C SER A 49 0.47 -7.24 8.85
N GLY A 50 0.61 -5.98 8.46
CA GLY A 50 1.42 -5.59 7.30
C GLY A 50 2.91 -5.88 7.49
N GLU A 51 3.36 -6.20 8.71
CA GLU A 51 4.76 -6.40 9.05
C GLU A 51 5.37 -7.69 8.55
N GLU A 52 4.57 -8.74 8.41
CA GLU A 52 5.08 -10.09 8.14
C GLU A 52 4.98 -10.52 6.67
N GLN A 53 4.52 -9.64 5.76
CA GLN A 53 4.41 -9.87 4.30
C GLN A 53 3.87 -11.28 3.95
N GLN A 54 2.91 -11.78 4.74
CA GLN A 54 2.37 -13.14 4.61
C GLN A 54 1.40 -13.31 3.44
N ILE A 55 0.94 -12.19 2.89
CA ILE A 55 -0.07 -12.09 1.83
C ILE A 55 0.50 -11.19 0.74
N TRP A 56 0.23 -11.55 -0.51
CA TRP A 56 0.63 -10.73 -1.66
C TRP A 56 0.01 -9.34 -1.57
N GLN A 57 0.83 -8.32 -1.81
CA GLN A 57 0.44 -6.92 -1.88
C GLN A 57 0.82 -6.39 -3.27
N PRO A 58 0.01 -5.52 -3.89
CA PRO A 58 0.33 -4.94 -5.19
C PRO A 58 1.53 -3.98 -5.07
N ASP A 59 2.44 -4.05 -6.04
CA ASP A 59 3.52 -3.08 -6.16
C ASP A 59 2.95 -1.72 -6.60
N ILE A 60 3.27 -0.66 -5.87
CA ILE A 60 2.74 0.68 -6.11
C ILE A 60 3.81 1.50 -6.81
N LEU A 61 3.60 1.87 -8.06
CA LEU A 61 4.51 2.73 -8.80
C LEU A 61 3.84 4.10 -9.03
N LEU A 62 4.49 5.15 -8.54
CA LEU A 62 4.14 6.51 -8.95
C LEU A 62 4.84 6.81 -10.27
N TYR A 63 4.05 6.89 -11.34
CA TYR A 63 4.56 7.36 -12.62
C TYR A 63 4.45 8.88 -12.68
N ASN A 64 5.58 9.53 -12.94
CA ASN A 64 5.59 10.95 -13.29
C ASN A 64 6.25 11.16 -14.65
N ARG A 65 5.82 12.19 -15.38
CA ARG A 65 6.32 12.52 -16.73
C ARG A 65 7.75 13.08 -16.68
N ARG A 66 8.14 13.75 -15.59
CA ARG A 66 9.46 14.41 -15.47
C ARG A 66 10.52 13.51 -14.85
N ASP A 67 10.10 12.64 -13.93
CA ASP A 67 10.99 11.68 -13.29
C ASP A 67 10.91 10.37 -14.07
N LYS A 68 12.06 9.90 -14.59
CA LYS A 68 12.21 8.48 -14.94
C LYS A 68 11.65 7.68 -13.78
N LEU A 69 10.59 6.88 -14.02
CA LEU A 69 9.91 5.99 -13.06
C LEU A 69 10.66 5.95 -11.74
N GLN A 70 10.30 6.77 -10.74
CA GLN A 70 10.85 6.57 -9.40
C GLN A 70 10.21 5.27 -8.94
N PRO A 71 10.92 4.13 -9.03
CA PRO A 71 10.28 2.89 -8.75
C PRO A 71 10.27 2.82 -7.24
N ILE A 72 9.11 3.04 -6.63
CA ILE A 72 8.89 2.55 -5.28
C ILE A 72 8.90 1.02 -5.44
N ARG A 73 10.11 0.43 -5.39
CA ARG A 73 10.32 -1.00 -5.57
C ARG A 73 9.88 -1.69 -4.29
N TYR A 74 8.58 -1.91 -4.15
CA TYR A 74 8.14 -3.15 -3.55
C TYR A 74 8.41 -4.21 -4.61
N VAL A 75 9.33 -5.12 -4.34
CA VAL A 75 9.36 -6.41 -5.03
C VAL A 75 9.03 -7.40 -3.93
N SER A 76 7.74 -7.64 -3.73
CA SER A 76 7.34 -8.71 -2.83
C SER A 76 7.68 -10.03 -3.53
N HIS A 77 8.72 -10.72 -3.07
CA HIS A 77 8.86 -12.14 -3.38
C HIS A 77 7.63 -12.83 -2.78
N LEU A 78 6.69 -13.24 -3.64
CA LEU A 78 5.41 -13.84 -3.27
C LEU A 78 5.61 -14.95 -2.23
N LYS A 79 5.15 -14.71 -1.01
CA LYS A 79 4.76 -15.77 -0.09
C LYS A 79 3.25 -15.70 0.03
N ILE A 80 2.54 -16.46 -0.79
CA ILE A 80 1.09 -16.60 -0.61
C ILE A 80 0.85 -17.74 0.37
N LEU A 81 0.60 -17.40 1.64
CA LEU A 81 0.08 -18.35 2.61
C LEU A 81 -1.45 -18.42 2.45
N SER A 82 -2.01 -19.63 2.42
CA SER A 82 -3.47 -19.80 2.40
C SER A 82 -4.04 -19.43 3.76
N VAL A 83 -5.27 -18.90 3.82
CA VAL A 83 -5.92 -18.61 5.11
C VAL A 83 -6.04 -19.87 5.98
N SER A 84 -6.23 -21.03 5.35
CA SER A 84 -6.23 -22.33 6.04
C SER A 84 -4.91 -22.65 6.73
N SER A 85 -3.77 -22.19 6.18
CA SER A 85 -2.45 -22.38 6.81
C SER A 85 -2.19 -21.41 7.96
N LEU A 86 -2.82 -20.23 7.94
CA LEU A 86 -2.67 -19.17 8.95
C LEU A 86 -3.62 -19.35 10.15
N LEU A 87 -4.80 -19.93 9.93
CA LEU A 87 -5.81 -20.17 10.97
C LEU A 87 -5.74 -21.57 11.60
N SER A 88 -4.81 -22.44 11.15
CA SER A 88 -4.72 -23.80 11.69
C SER A 88 -4.03 -23.81 13.06
N PRO A 89 -4.62 -24.44 14.10
CA PRO A 89 -4.01 -24.50 15.44
C PRO A 89 -2.67 -25.24 15.49
N LYS A 90 -2.28 -25.95 14.42
CA LYS A 90 -0.99 -26.67 14.32
C LYS A 90 0.23 -25.78 14.00
N HIS A 91 0.06 -24.48 13.76
CA HIS A 91 1.15 -23.59 13.36
C HIS A 91 1.49 -22.45 14.32
N GLN A 92 0.96 -22.46 15.55
CA GLN A 92 1.29 -21.46 16.59
C GLN A 92 2.76 -21.53 17.11
N GLY A 93 3.64 -22.26 16.39
CA GLY A 93 5.06 -22.41 16.69
C GLY A 93 6.00 -22.25 15.48
N PHE A 94 5.55 -21.74 14.33
CA PHE A 94 6.45 -21.51 13.20
C PHE A 94 7.06 -20.09 13.24
N ARG A 95 8.09 -19.87 14.07
CA ARG A 95 9.08 -18.81 13.82
C ARG A 95 9.87 -19.20 12.56
N ARG A 96 9.49 -18.69 11.39
CA ARG A 96 10.27 -18.86 10.14
C ARG A 96 11.06 -17.57 9.94
N SER A 97 12.37 -17.67 10.15
CA SER A 97 13.36 -16.66 9.77
C SER A 97 13.09 -16.16 8.35
N ILE A 98 13.08 -14.84 8.16
CA ILE A 98 13.12 -14.22 6.84
C ILE A 98 14.40 -13.39 6.81
N PHE A 99 15.25 -13.71 5.84
CA PHE A 99 16.37 -12.87 5.44
C PHE A 99 15.79 -11.57 4.89
N SER A 100 16.00 -10.48 5.63
CA SER A 100 15.61 -9.13 5.23
C SER A 100 16.44 -8.70 4.02
N ALA A 101 15.79 -8.34 2.93
CA ALA A 101 16.42 -7.53 1.89
C ALA A 101 15.95 -6.08 2.07
N ASN A 102 16.85 -5.30 2.67
CA ASN A 102 16.93 -3.83 2.69
C ASN A 102 15.92 -3.05 3.56
N GLU A 103 16.43 -2.54 4.69
CA GLU A 103 15.73 -1.72 5.70
C GLU A 103 15.57 -0.23 5.30
N ARG A 104 15.82 0.15 4.03
CA ARG A 104 15.93 1.56 3.63
C ARG A 104 14.87 2.11 2.68
N PHE A 105 13.75 1.44 2.52
CA PHE A 105 12.59 2.07 1.88
C PHE A 105 11.34 1.72 2.69
N ASP A 106 11.13 2.50 3.74
CA ASP A 106 10.02 2.33 4.66
C ASP A 106 8.73 2.73 3.95
N SER A 107 7.84 1.75 3.72
CA SER A 107 6.41 2.01 3.71
C SER A 107 6.12 2.67 5.06
N THR A 108 6.07 4.01 5.13
CA THR A 108 6.19 4.76 6.40
C THR A 108 5.19 4.31 7.48
N TYR A 109 4.14 3.55 7.12
CA TYR A 109 3.38 2.76 8.08
C TYR A 109 2.99 1.39 7.50
N LYS A 110 3.46 0.31 8.15
CA LYS A 110 3.04 -1.08 7.89
C LYS A 110 1.59 -1.27 8.30
N SER A 111 0.67 -0.94 7.40
CA SER A 111 -0.77 -0.99 7.68
C SER A 111 -1.32 -2.41 7.67
N ASN A 112 -2.26 -2.69 8.58
CA ASN A 112 -2.99 -3.95 8.59
C ASN A 112 -3.88 -4.06 7.35
N LEU A 113 -4.01 -5.27 6.83
CA LEU A 113 -4.94 -5.61 5.77
C LEU A 113 -6.09 -6.46 6.31
N VAL A 114 -7.29 -6.26 5.76
CA VAL A 114 -8.49 -7.01 6.14
C VAL A 114 -8.84 -7.96 5.01
N VAL A 115 -8.91 -9.25 5.30
CA VAL A 115 -9.37 -10.28 4.37
C VAL A 115 -10.74 -10.75 4.82
N TYR A 116 -11.67 -10.84 3.88
CA TYR A 116 -12.99 -11.41 4.09
C TYR A 116 -13.02 -12.88 3.65
N SER A 117 -13.90 -13.68 4.27
CA SER A 117 -14.11 -15.11 3.95
C SER A 117 -14.41 -15.37 2.48
N SER A 118 -15.01 -14.38 1.80
CA SER A 118 -15.27 -14.41 0.37
C SER A 118 -14.00 -14.36 -0.49
N GLY A 119 -12.81 -14.11 0.07
CA GLY A 119 -11.56 -13.87 -0.68
C GLY A 119 -11.34 -12.41 -1.07
N LEU A 120 -12.22 -11.49 -0.65
CA LEU A 120 -12.03 -10.06 -0.85
C LEU A 120 -10.98 -9.54 0.14
N VAL A 121 -9.99 -8.81 -0.35
CA VAL A 121 -8.96 -8.16 0.48
C VAL A 121 -9.09 -6.65 0.37
N ASN A 122 -9.01 -5.97 1.51
CA ASN A 122 -9.03 -4.52 1.61
C ASN A 122 -7.78 -4.05 2.36
N TRP A 123 -6.98 -3.21 1.70
CA TRP A 123 -5.71 -2.69 2.22
C TRP A 123 -5.65 -1.18 2.00
N ILE A 124 -5.29 -0.44 3.04
CA ILE A 124 -5.28 1.03 3.04
C ILE A 124 -3.99 1.53 3.70
N PRO A 125 -2.84 1.47 3.00
CA PRO A 125 -1.61 2.08 3.46
C PRO A 125 -1.68 3.62 3.40
N PRO A 126 -1.30 4.31 4.49
CA PRO A 126 -0.96 5.73 4.42
C PRO A 126 0.45 5.89 3.86
N GLY A 127 0.70 7.00 3.16
CA GLY A 127 2.02 7.31 2.62
C GLY A 127 2.19 8.79 2.34
N ILE A 128 3.45 9.22 2.39
CA ILE A 128 3.87 10.51 1.87
C ILE A 128 4.27 10.28 0.41
N PHE A 129 3.65 11.03 -0.50
CA PHE A 129 3.89 10.93 -1.92
C PHE A 129 4.51 12.21 -2.42
N LYS A 130 5.60 12.08 -3.19
CA LYS A 130 6.21 13.18 -3.92
C LYS A 130 5.74 13.14 -5.36
N ILE A 131 5.13 14.22 -5.81
CA ILE A 131 4.55 14.35 -7.15
C ILE A 131 5.24 15.52 -7.82
N THR A 132 5.93 15.29 -8.94
CA THR A 132 6.44 16.36 -9.79
C THR A 132 5.33 16.89 -10.71
N CYS A 133 5.17 18.20 -10.78
CA CYS A 133 4.12 18.82 -11.59
C CYS A 133 4.60 20.18 -12.10
N LYS A 134 4.29 20.53 -13.34
CA LYS A 134 4.75 21.81 -13.90
C LYS A 134 3.94 22.96 -13.28
N MET A 135 4.59 23.82 -12.51
CA MET A 135 4.01 25.04 -11.92
C MET A 135 4.30 26.25 -12.83
N ASP A 136 3.35 27.18 -12.91
CA ASP A 136 3.48 28.42 -13.65
C ASP A 136 3.56 29.62 -12.69
N ILE A 137 4.78 30.16 -12.49
CA ILE A 137 5.05 31.26 -11.56
C ILE A 137 4.87 32.65 -12.18
N THR A 138 4.29 32.76 -13.37
CA THR A 138 4.17 34.05 -14.09
C THR A 138 3.38 35.11 -13.32
N MET A 139 2.46 34.69 -12.44
CA MET A 139 1.58 35.58 -11.66
C MET A 139 1.78 35.46 -10.15
N PHE A 140 2.94 34.99 -9.69
CA PHE A 140 3.25 34.91 -8.27
C PHE A 140 3.07 36.27 -7.57
N PRO A 141 2.40 36.35 -6.40
CA PRO A 141 1.89 35.27 -5.54
C PRO A 141 0.40 34.91 -5.74
N PHE A 142 -0.24 35.35 -6.83
CA PHE A 142 -1.68 35.18 -7.09
C PHE A 142 -1.96 34.17 -8.20
N ASP A 143 -1.03 33.25 -8.44
CA ASP A 143 -1.13 32.21 -9.46
C ASP A 143 -2.13 31.12 -9.07
N GLU A 144 -2.92 30.66 -10.05
CA GLU A 144 -3.79 29.49 -9.92
C GLU A 144 -3.12 28.29 -10.56
N GLN A 145 -3.01 27.18 -9.82
CA GLN A 145 -2.35 25.98 -10.29
C GLN A 145 -3.32 24.80 -10.46
N VAL A 146 -3.26 24.17 -11.64
CA VAL A 146 -4.14 23.07 -12.03
C VAL A 146 -3.29 21.88 -12.51
N TRP A 147 -3.15 20.87 -11.66
CA TRP A 147 -2.21 19.75 -11.87
C TRP A 147 -2.90 18.45 -12.29
N TYR A 148 -3.34 18.34 -13.55
CA TYR A 148 -3.86 17.06 -14.09
C TYR A 148 -3.85 16.94 -15.63
N ARG A 149 -3.04 17.74 -16.34
CA ARG A 149 -3.01 17.78 -17.80
C ARG A 149 -1.76 17.15 -18.42
#